data_AF-A0A1E7ZEQ9-F1
#
_entry.id   AF-A0A1E7ZEQ9-F1
#
_cell.length_a   1.000
_cell.length_b   1.000
_cell.length_c   1.000
_cell.angle_alpha   90.00
_cell.angle_beta   90.00
_cell.angle_gamma   90.00
#
_symmetry.space_group_name_H-M   'P 1'
#
loop_
_entity.id
_entity.type
_entity.pdbx_description
1 polymer ?
#
loop_
_entity_poly.entity_id
_entity_poly.type
_entity_poly.pdbx_seq_one_letter_code
_entity_poly.pdbx_strand_id
1 'polypeptide(L)'
;MKAVDELRYRLKRELSLAQIDSEIPDLSTKHTATCHQIAANAWFSAFVYAKSLNDNNALLYSQRADEYYQKAYDVHPPGQLYNLTQLYINAVLRGDDTRLDLAKHISIMAYDKTQDEVHSVLTLVGALLSVNLSVKDFLPRLANEEEHKSDIVPLGSTDAVKAILSNDEPALINSVDELLAIHAKRAGNLRSSISIGSSNTVICRMAILLCEAAQQRGMDITEKLSKRRQKMNLRLCSPAEFPDIKETIKFPLEVDFLTGQAFLK
;
A
#
# COMPACT_ATOMS: atom_id res chain seq x y z
N MET A 1 -12.75 23.99 4.37
CA MET A 1 -12.25 22.72 3.80
C MET A 1 -12.84 21.55 4.59
N LYS A 2 -13.31 20.52 3.90
CA LYS A 2 -13.81 19.23 4.43
C LYS A 2 -12.88 18.09 4.02
N ALA A 3 -13.10 16.88 4.54
CA ALA A 3 -12.29 15.70 4.18
C ALA A 3 -12.28 15.41 2.68
N VAL A 4 -13.42 15.59 2.00
CA VAL A 4 -13.51 15.44 0.53
C VAL A 4 -12.63 16.45 -0.22
N ASP A 5 -12.52 17.68 0.28
CA ASP A 5 -11.69 18.71 -0.36
C ASP A 5 -10.20 18.37 -0.23
N GLU A 6 -9.79 17.87 0.94
CA GLU A 6 -8.42 17.41 1.18
C GLU A 6 -8.08 16.17 0.33
N LEU A 7 -9.00 15.21 0.19
CA LEU A 7 -8.80 14.05 -0.70
C LEU A 7 -8.70 14.47 -2.17
N ARG A 8 -9.51 15.43 -2.63
CA ARG A 8 -9.42 16.00 -3.98
C ARG A 8 -8.11 16.72 -4.20
N TYR A 9 -7.65 17.46 -3.20
CA TYR A 9 -6.36 18.13 -3.26
C TYR A 9 -5.20 17.12 -3.36
N ARG A 10 -5.20 16.08 -2.54
CA ARG A 10 -4.24 14.95 -2.63
C ARG A 10 -4.26 14.31 -4.01
N LEU A 11 -5.44 13.96 -4.54
CA LEU A 11 -5.58 13.41 -5.88
C LEU A 11 -4.98 14.34 -6.95
N LYS A 12 -5.32 15.63 -6.93
CA LYS A 12 -4.79 16.61 -7.89
C LYS A 12 -3.26 16.69 -7.82
N ARG A 13 -2.71 16.69 -6.61
CA ARG A 13 -1.25 16.72 -6.40
C ARG A 13 -0.57 15.48 -6.98
N GLU A 14 -1.10 14.29 -6.73
CA GLU A 14 -0.56 13.05 -7.30
C GLU A 14 -0.64 13.04 -8.84
N LEU A 15 -1.74 13.52 -9.42
CA LEU A 15 -1.88 13.62 -10.87
C LEU A 15 -0.87 14.59 -11.50
N SER A 16 -0.57 15.71 -10.84
CA SER A 16 0.48 16.63 -11.29
C SER A 16 1.86 15.96 -11.26
N LEU A 17 2.17 15.18 -10.21
CA LEU A 17 3.44 14.46 -10.10
C LEU A 17 3.57 13.35 -11.15
N ALA A 18 2.48 12.63 -11.42
CA ALA A 18 2.46 11.52 -12.36
C ALA A 18 2.70 11.94 -13.82
N GLN A 19 2.53 13.23 -14.15
CA GLN A 19 2.71 13.78 -15.49
C GLN A 19 4.14 14.31 -15.76
N ILE A 20 5.03 14.33 -14.75
CA ILE A 20 6.39 14.90 -14.86
C ILE A 20 7.33 14.03 -15.73
N ASP A 21 6.96 12.79 -16.06
CA ASP A 21 7.84 11.82 -16.74
C ASP A 21 8.21 12.18 -18.20
N SER A 22 7.67 13.25 -18.77
CA SER A 22 7.90 13.63 -20.18
C SER A 22 9.13 14.53 -20.44
N GLU A 23 9.83 14.98 -19.40
CA GLU A 23 10.90 15.99 -19.53
C GLU A 23 12.26 15.57 -18.92
N ILE A 24 12.42 14.33 -18.46
CA ILE A 24 13.62 13.93 -17.71
C ILE A 24 14.70 13.38 -18.67
N PRO A 25 15.91 13.97 -18.71
CA PRO A 25 16.99 13.48 -19.57
C PRO A 25 17.43 12.08 -19.17
N ASP A 26 17.59 11.20 -20.15
CA ASP A 26 18.08 9.83 -19.94
C ASP A 26 19.58 9.85 -19.57
N LEU A 27 19.86 9.71 -18.27
CA LEU A 27 21.21 9.70 -17.71
C LEU A 27 21.76 8.27 -17.54
N SER A 28 20.89 7.29 -17.29
CA SER A 28 21.23 5.87 -17.12
C SER A 28 19.96 5.02 -17.01
N THR A 29 20.07 3.71 -17.23
CA THR A 29 18.96 2.77 -17.01
C THR A 29 18.38 2.83 -15.60
N LYS A 30 19.24 3.00 -14.57
CA LYS A 30 18.80 3.14 -13.17
C LYS A 30 18.03 4.44 -12.95
N HIS A 31 18.49 5.54 -13.56
CA HIS A 31 17.80 6.82 -13.50
C HIS A 31 16.41 6.72 -14.15
N THR A 32 16.35 6.20 -15.38
CA THR A 32 15.10 6.02 -16.13
C THR A 32 14.11 5.12 -15.41
N ALA A 33 14.56 3.99 -14.83
CA ALA A 33 13.71 3.15 -14.00
C ALA A 33 13.20 3.88 -12.75
N THR A 34 14.03 4.72 -12.12
CA THR A 34 13.62 5.54 -10.96
C THR A 34 12.54 6.55 -11.34
N CYS A 35 12.65 7.20 -12.51
CA CYS A 35 11.66 8.14 -13.03
C CYS A 35 10.31 7.46 -13.25
N HIS A 36 10.31 6.31 -13.95
CA HIS A 36 9.12 5.51 -14.13
C HIS A 36 8.53 5.03 -12.80
N GLN A 37 9.37 4.65 -11.83
CA GLN A 37 8.93 4.25 -10.49
C GLN A 37 8.25 5.41 -9.74
N ILE A 38 8.77 6.63 -9.83
CA ILE A 38 8.16 7.82 -9.21
C ILE A 38 6.78 8.09 -9.84
N ALA A 39 6.70 8.07 -11.19
CA ALA A 39 5.44 8.23 -11.90
C ALA A 39 4.42 7.14 -11.54
N ALA A 40 4.86 5.87 -11.45
CA ALA A 40 4.02 4.74 -11.08
C ALA A 40 3.46 4.86 -9.66
N ASN A 41 4.28 5.29 -8.69
CA ASN A 41 3.85 5.54 -7.32
C ASN A 41 2.80 6.66 -7.23
N ALA A 42 2.97 7.72 -8.03
CA ALA A 42 2.00 8.81 -8.12
C ALA A 42 0.68 8.33 -8.75
N TRP A 43 0.73 7.57 -9.85
CA TRP A 43 -0.46 6.94 -10.45
C TRP A 43 -1.17 5.98 -9.50
N PHE A 44 -0.44 5.15 -8.75
CA PHE A 44 -1.01 4.27 -7.74
C PHE A 44 -1.71 5.07 -6.64
N SER A 45 -1.10 6.15 -6.17
CA SER A 45 -1.69 6.99 -5.14
C SER A 45 -2.93 7.74 -5.66
N ALA A 46 -2.89 8.20 -6.92
CA ALA A 46 -4.06 8.76 -7.60
C ALA A 46 -5.19 7.73 -7.73
N PHE A 47 -4.90 6.47 -8.06
CA PHE A 47 -5.88 5.38 -8.05
C PHE A 47 -6.55 5.25 -6.69
N VAL A 48 -5.77 5.16 -5.62
CA VAL A 48 -6.30 4.98 -4.26
C VAL A 48 -7.20 6.16 -3.86
N TYR A 49 -6.76 7.40 -4.08
CA TYR A 49 -7.58 8.58 -3.75
C TYR A 49 -8.82 8.70 -4.64
N ALA A 50 -8.71 8.41 -5.93
CA ALA A 50 -9.83 8.35 -6.86
C ALA A 50 -10.86 7.31 -6.41
N LYS A 51 -10.41 6.12 -5.99
CA LYS A 51 -11.27 5.07 -5.41
C LYS A 51 -11.97 5.56 -4.15
N SER A 52 -11.25 6.22 -3.22
CA SER A 52 -11.85 6.83 -2.03
C SER A 52 -12.91 7.88 -2.35
N LEU A 53 -12.75 8.60 -3.46
CA LEU A 53 -13.68 9.64 -3.94
C LEU A 53 -14.83 9.10 -4.80
N ASN A 54 -14.87 7.80 -5.09
CA ASN A 54 -15.75 7.19 -6.10
C ASN A 54 -15.63 7.87 -7.48
N ASP A 55 -14.41 8.22 -7.88
CA ASP A 55 -14.12 8.81 -9.18
C ASP A 55 -14.05 7.72 -10.27
N ASN A 56 -14.73 7.94 -11.39
CA ASN A 56 -14.80 7.00 -12.51
C ASN A 56 -13.44 6.72 -13.17
N ASN A 57 -12.44 7.57 -12.96
CA ASN A 57 -11.10 7.38 -13.50
C ASN A 57 -10.21 6.48 -12.64
N ALA A 58 -10.68 5.97 -11.50
CA ALA A 58 -9.88 5.14 -10.60
C ALA A 58 -9.23 3.94 -11.33
N LEU A 59 -10.00 3.24 -12.17
CA LEU A 59 -9.47 2.11 -12.95
C LEU A 59 -8.39 2.55 -13.94
N LEU A 60 -8.60 3.67 -14.64
CA LEU A 60 -7.61 4.23 -15.56
C LEU A 60 -6.30 4.55 -14.84
N TYR A 61 -6.36 5.18 -13.67
CA TYR A 61 -5.16 5.51 -12.89
C TYR A 61 -4.43 4.26 -12.41
N SER A 62 -5.15 3.20 -12.06
CA SER A 62 -4.54 1.92 -11.69
C SER A 62 -3.83 1.26 -12.87
N GLN A 63 -4.45 1.28 -14.06
CA GLN A 63 -3.82 0.76 -15.29
C GLN A 63 -2.57 1.57 -15.67
N ARG A 64 -2.59 2.90 -15.48
CA ARG A 64 -1.40 3.73 -15.65
C ARG A 64 -0.32 3.35 -14.65
N ALA A 65 -0.65 3.11 -13.38
CA ALA A 65 0.34 2.66 -12.40
C ALA A 65 1.04 1.37 -12.89
N ASP A 66 0.28 0.38 -13.37
CA ASP A 66 0.85 -0.87 -13.91
C ASP A 66 1.74 -0.63 -15.13
N GLU A 67 1.30 0.22 -16.07
CA GLU A 67 2.11 0.60 -17.25
C GLU A 67 3.49 1.12 -16.84
N TYR A 68 3.56 2.02 -15.87
CA TYR A 68 4.82 2.62 -15.44
C TYR A 68 5.66 1.69 -14.54
N TYR A 69 5.04 0.87 -13.69
CA TYR A 69 5.79 -0.17 -12.97
C TYR A 69 6.40 -1.19 -13.93
N GLN A 70 5.69 -1.56 -15.00
CA GLN A 70 6.20 -2.47 -16.02
C GLN A 70 7.38 -1.83 -16.77
N LYS A 71 7.26 -0.56 -17.19
CA LYS A 71 8.40 0.17 -17.78
C LYS A 71 9.61 0.21 -16.85
N ALA A 72 9.41 0.50 -15.57
CA ALA A 72 10.50 0.50 -14.58
C ALA A 72 11.14 -0.88 -14.43
N TYR A 73 10.33 -1.95 -14.42
CA TYR A 73 10.78 -3.34 -14.36
C TYR A 73 11.62 -3.73 -15.59
N ASP A 74 11.22 -3.34 -16.79
CA ASP A 74 11.88 -3.73 -18.04
C ASP A 74 13.23 -3.02 -18.25
N VAL A 75 13.39 -1.81 -17.71
CA VAL A 75 14.54 -0.94 -17.98
C VAL A 75 15.75 -1.22 -17.08
N HIS A 76 15.55 -1.67 -15.84
CA HIS A 76 16.65 -1.89 -14.88
C HIS A 76 16.48 -3.21 -14.11
N PRO A 77 17.20 -4.28 -14.49
CA PRO A 77 17.07 -5.59 -13.83
C PRO A 77 17.32 -5.57 -12.31
N PRO A 78 18.35 -4.85 -11.79
CA PRO A 78 18.42 -4.56 -10.36
C PRO A 78 17.23 -3.69 -9.92
N GLY A 79 16.45 -4.14 -8.94
CA GLY A 79 15.28 -3.39 -8.44
C GLY A 79 13.95 -3.76 -9.09
N GLN A 80 13.95 -4.72 -10.01
CA GLN A 80 12.73 -5.36 -10.55
C GLN A 80 11.78 -5.86 -9.48
N LEU A 81 12.32 -6.43 -8.39
CA LEU A 81 11.51 -6.96 -7.29
C LEU A 81 10.61 -5.88 -6.66
N TYR A 82 11.08 -4.63 -6.53
CA TYR A 82 10.22 -3.55 -6.02
C TYR A 82 9.01 -3.36 -6.94
N ASN A 83 9.24 -3.21 -8.24
CA ASN A 83 8.16 -2.95 -9.20
C ASN A 83 7.17 -4.12 -9.26
N LEU A 84 7.64 -5.37 -9.21
CA LEU A 84 6.76 -6.55 -9.09
C LEU A 84 5.90 -6.50 -7.83
N THR A 85 6.48 -6.14 -6.67
CA THR A 85 5.71 -6.02 -5.43
C THR A 85 4.65 -4.91 -5.52
N GLN A 86 4.90 -3.83 -6.26
CA GLN A 86 3.91 -2.77 -6.47
C GLN A 86 2.80 -3.20 -7.45
N LEU A 87 3.15 -3.88 -8.55
CA LEU A 87 2.18 -4.51 -9.46
C LEU A 87 1.26 -5.46 -8.68
N TYR A 88 1.85 -6.29 -7.80
CA TYR A 88 1.11 -7.24 -6.99
C TYR A 88 0.10 -6.55 -6.06
N ILE A 89 0.50 -5.57 -5.25
CA ILE A 89 -0.47 -4.87 -4.37
C ILE A 89 -1.56 -4.16 -5.18
N ASN A 90 -1.25 -3.63 -6.36
CA ASN A 90 -2.24 -2.96 -7.21
C ASN A 90 -3.25 -3.96 -7.75
N ALA A 91 -2.79 -5.13 -8.21
CA ALA A 91 -3.64 -6.24 -8.61
C ALA A 91 -4.52 -6.76 -7.45
N VAL A 92 -3.96 -6.86 -6.23
CA VAL A 92 -4.72 -7.20 -5.00
C VAL A 92 -5.83 -6.19 -4.72
N LEU A 93 -5.51 -4.89 -4.75
CA LEU A 93 -6.49 -3.85 -4.46
C LEU A 93 -7.58 -3.71 -5.55
N ARG A 94 -7.28 -4.12 -6.78
CA ARG A 94 -8.24 -4.20 -7.89
C ARG A 94 -9.09 -5.47 -7.89
N GLY A 95 -8.62 -6.55 -7.26
CA GLY A 95 -9.20 -7.87 -7.46
C GLY A 95 -8.94 -8.42 -8.87
N ASP A 96 -7.77 -8.15 -9.45
CA ASP A 96 -7.32 -8.64 -10.77
C ASP A 96 -6.81 -10.10 -10.75
N ASP A 97 -7.19 -10.95 -11.71
CA ASP A 97 -6.79 -12.36 -11.77
C ASP A 97 -5.27 -12.62 -11.86
N THR A 98 -4.49 -11.61 -12.27
CA THR A 98 -3.02 -11.66 -12.35
C THR A 98 -2.30 -11.75 -10.99
N ARG A 99 -3.01 -11.54 -9.87
CA ARG A 99 -2.45 -11.56 -8.49
C ARG A 99 -1.57 -12.77 -8.21
N LEU A 100 -2.08 -13.98 -8.51
CA LEU A 100 -1.37 -15.22 -8.20
C LEU A 100 -0.11 -15.40 -9.03
N ASP A 101 -0.14 -14.99 -10.31
CA ASP A 101 1.02 -15.11 -11.18
C ASP A 101 2.11 -14.09 -10.80
N LEU A 102 1.72 -12.88 -10.40
CA LEU A 102 2.63 -11.90 -9.82
C LEU A 102 3.26 -12.42 -8.52
N ALA A 103 2.48 -13.05 -7.64
CA ALA A 103 2.99 -13.63 -6.39
C ALA A 103 3.99 -14.77 -6.65
N LYS A 104 3.74 -15.63 -7.66
CA LYS A 104 4.70 -16.66 -8.10
C LYS A 104 5.97 -16.04 -8.67
N HIS A 105 5.87 -14.94 -9.42
CA HIS A 105 7.04 -14.28 -9.96
C HIS A 105 7.90 -13.66 -8.84
N ILE A 106 7.25 -13.00 -7.87
CA ILE A 106 7.92 -12.47 -6.67
C ILE A 106 8.64 -13.58 -5.91
N SER A 107 8.06 -14.78 -5.80
CA SER A 107 8.71 -15.86 -5.04
C SER A 107 10.00 -16.38 -5.67
N ILE A 108 10.10 -16.35 -7.00
CA ILE A 108 11.33 -16.66 -7.73
C ILE A 108 12.38 -15.57 -7.47
N MET A 109 11.98 -14.29 -7.56
CA MET A 109 12.90 -13.16 -7.44
C MET A 109 13.30 -12.80 -6.00
N ALA A 110 12.52 -13.21 -5.01
CA ALA A 110 12.75 -12.93 -3.59
C ALA A 110 14.12 -13.39 -3.07
N TYR A 111 14.71 -14.40 -3.71
CA TYR A 111 15.99 -15.00 -3.33
C TYR A 111 17.15 -14.61 -4.25
N ASP A 112 16.89 -13.78 -5.27
CA ASP A 112 17.90 -13.29 -6.18
C ASP A 112 18.71 -12.16 -5.54
N LYS A 113 20.00 -12.44 -5.29
CA LYS A 113 20.94 -11.50 -4.65
C LYS A 113 21.31 -10.31 -5.53
N THR A 114 20.93 -10.32 -6.80
CA THR A 114 21.18 -9.21 -7.73
C THR A 114 20.10 -8.13 -7.66
N GLN A 115 19.02 -8.38 -6.91
CA GLN A 115 17.98 -7.39 -6.66
C GLN A 115 18.46 -6.36 -5.63
N ASP A 116 18.64 -5.10 -6.04
CA ASP A 116 18.89 -3.97 -5.13
C ASP A 116 17.83 -3.99 -4.00
N GLU A 117 18.27 -3.91 -2.74
CA GLU A 117 17.50 -4.30 -1.52
C GLU A 117 16.24 -3.48 -1.19
N VAL A 118 15.79 -2.59 -2.07
CA VAL A 118 14.69 -1.67 -1.79
C VAL A 118 13.33 -2.32 -2.04
N HIS A 119 13.05 -3.48 -1.44
CA HIS A 119 11.71 -4.08 -1.45
C HIS A 119 11.10 -4.08 -0.05
N SER A 120 9.78 -3.90 0.03
CA SER A 120 9.07 -3.95 1.30
C SER A 120 8.89 -5.39 1.74
N VAL A 121 9.50 -5.79 2.87
CA VAL A 121 9.45 -7.16 3.39
C VAL A 121 8.00 -7.64 3.59
N LEU A 122 7.09 -6.73 3.96
CA LEU A 122 5.68 -7.03 4.14
C LEU A 122 5.01 -7.50 2.85
N THR A 123 5.36 -6.91 1.70
CA THR A 123 4.73 -7.26 0.42
C THR A 123 5.26 -8.58 -0.11
N LEU A 124 6.55 -8.84 0.11
CA LEU A 124 7.18 -10.11 -0.18
C LEU A 124 6.56 -11.24 0.66
N VAL A 125 6.41 -11.04 1.98
CA VAL A 125 5.77 -12.02 2.87
C VAL A 125 4.33 -12.30 2.43
N GLY A 126 3.54 -11.27 2.12
CA GLY A 126 2.18 -11.44 1.61
C GLY A 126 2.14 -12.26 0.31
N ALA A 127 3.02 -11.98 -0.64
CA ALA A 127 3.12 -12.73 -1.90
C ALA A 127 3.50 -14.20 -1.66
N LEU A 128 4.56 -14.47 -0.87
CA LEU A 128 5.00 -15.83 -0.55
C LEU A 128 3.91 -16.66 0.14
N LEU A 129 3.21 -16.07 1.11
CA LEU A 129 2.10 -16.75 1.81
C LEU A 129 0.97 -17.13 0.85
N SER A 130 0.65 -16.24 -0.10
CA SER A 130 -0.44 -16.41 -1.07
C SER A 130 -0.20 -17.55 -2.06
N VAL A 131 1.07 -17.92 -2.30
CA VAL A 131 1.44 -19.09 -3.12
C VAL A 131 1.92 -20.28 -2.28
N ASN A 132 1.55 -20.30 -1.00
CA ASN A 132 1.87 -21.34 -0.03
C ASN A 132 3.38 -21.66 0.11
N LEU A 133 4.23 -20.64 -0.02
CA LEU A 133 5.67 -20.77 0.18
C LEU A 133 6.09 -20.37 1.59
N SER A 134 7.26 -20.87 2.00
CA SER A 134 7.85 -20.57 3.31
C SER A 134 8.24 -19.09 3.40
N VAL A 135 7.90 -18.46 4.52
CA VAL A 135 8.33 -17.09 4.86
C VAL A 135 9.37 -17.06 5.98
N LYS A 136 9.93 -18.22 6.35
CA LYS A 136 10.83 -18.36 7.51
C LYS A 136 12.03 -17.40 7.47
N ASP A 137 12.60 -17.19 6.29
CA ASP A 137 13.79 -16.33 6.12
C ASP A 137 13.44 -14.82 6.17
N PHE A 138 12.17 -14.48 5.94
CA PHE A 138 11.68 -13.11 5.92
C PHE A 138 10.97 -12.71 7.21
N LEU A 139 10.50 -13.68 8.00
CA LEU A 139 9.79 -13.43 9.26
C LEU A 139 10.63 -12.66 10.30
N PRO A 140 11.93 -12.95 10.52
CA PRO A 140 12.78 -12.13 11.40
C PRO A 140 12.93 -10.69 10.89
N ARG A 141 13.05 -10.51 9.56
CA ARG A 141 13.12 -9.18 8.94
C ARG A 141 11.81 -8.41 9.14
N LEU A 142 10.66 -9.08 8.97
CA LEU A 142 9.35 -8.50 9.22
C LEU A 142 9.20 -8.06 10.67
N ALA A 143 9.56 -8.92 11.63
CA ALA A 143 9.51 -8.60 13.06
C ALA A 143 10.41 -7.40 13.40
N ASN A 144 11.61 -7.34 12.82
CA ASN A 144 12.51 -6.20 12.99
C ASN A 144 11.93 -4.90 12.42
N GLU A 145 11.29 -4.94 11.25
CA GLU A 145 10.61 -3.76 10.68
C GLU A 145 9.36 -3.36 11.46
N GLU A 146 8.61 -4.31 12.01
CA GLU A 146 7.47 -4.05 12.88
C GLU A 146 7.89 -3.30 14.16
N GLU A 147 9.03 -3.67 14.75
CA GLU A 147 9.59 -3.01 15.93
C GLU A 147 10.16 -1.62 15.61
N HIS A 148 10.97 -1.49 14.56
CA HIS A 148 11.77 -0.29 14.31
C HIS A 148 11.20 0.66 13.25
N LYS A 149 10.45 0.13 12.29
CA LYS A 149 9.79 0.88 11.19
C LYS A 149 8.28 0.75 11.30
N SER A 150 7.79 0.87 12.53
CA SER A 150 6.42 0.51 12.87
C SER A 150 5.37 1.28 12.06
N ASP A 151 5.67 2.49 11.58
CA ASP A 151 4.80 3.26 10.68
C ASP A 151 4.68 2.65 9.26
N ILE A 152 5.63 1.84 8.83
CA ILE A 152 5.60 1.13 7.53
C ILE A 152 5.02 -0.28 7.72
N VAL A 153 5.44 -0.97 8.79
CA VAL A 153 4.94 -2.30 9.17
C VAL A 153 4.20 -2.17 10.51
N PRO A 154 2.86 -2.15 10.53
CA PRO A 154 2.14 -1.93 11.77
C PRO A 154 2.22 -3.13 12.72
N LEU A 155 2.15 -2.87 14.03
CA LEU A 155 2.15 -3.92 15.05
C LEU A 155 0.96 -4.87 14.81
N GLY A 156 1.18 -6.17 15.07
CA GLY A 156 0.25 -7.26 14.77
C GLY A 156 0.52 -7.95 13.42
N SER A 157 1.44 -7.42 12.60
CA SER A 157 1.83 -8.00 11.31
C SER A 157 2.48 -9.37 11.47
N THR A 158 3.45 -9.50 12.39
CA THR A 158 4.17 -10.77 12.59
C THR A 158 3.26 -11.85 13.15
N ASP A 159 2.39 -11.49 14.09
CA ASP A 159 1.48 -12.46 14.72
C ASP A 159 0.36 -12.89 13.77
N ALA A 160 -0.14 -11.99 12.91
CA ALA A 160 -1.03 -12.37 11.83
C ALA A 160 -0.39 -13.38 10.87
N VAL A 161 0.89 -13.20 10.51
CA VAL A 161 1.62 -14.18 9.69
C VAL A 161 1.74 -15.53 10.39
N LYS A 162 2.07 -15.55 11.68
CA LYS A 162 2.12 -16.79 12.46
C LYS A 162 0.76 -17.49 12.50
N ALA A 163 -0.31 -16.73 12.72
CA ALA A 163 -1.68 -17.26 12.75
C ALA A 163 -2.09 -17.88 11.40
N ILE A 164 -1.70 -17.26 10.28
CA ILE A 164 -1.88 -17.85 8.93
C ILE A 164 -1.12 -19.17 8.81
N LEU A 165 0.14 -19.22 9.28
CA LEU A 165 0.96 -20.43 9.20
C LEU A 165 0.46 -21.56 10.10
N SER A 166 -0.15 -21.24 11.24
CA SER A 166 -0.76 -22.22 12.15
C SER A 166 -2.22 -22.54 11.84
N ASN A 167 -2.80 -21.92 10.80
CA ASN A 167 -4.22 -22.03 10.45
C ASN A 167 -5.16 -21.66 11.64
N ASP A 168 -4.77 -20.65 12.42
CA ASP A 168 -5.51 -20.14 13.58
C ASP A 168 -6.31 -18.90 13.19
N GLU A 169 -7.53 -19.13 12.70
CA GLU A 169 -8.41 -18.04 12.23
C GLU A 169 -8.77 -17.04 13.34
N PRO A 170 -9.14 -17.44 14.58
CA PRO A 170 -9.40 -16.50 15.66
C PRO A 170 -8.19 -15.61 16.00
N ALA A 171 -6.98 -16.18 16.07
CA ALA A 171 -5.77 -15.39 16.30
C ALA A 171 -5.52 -14.41 15.15
N LEU A 172 -5.71 -14.86 13.90
CA LEU A 172 -5.56 -14.02 12.72
C LEU A 172 -6.51 -12.81 12.73
N ILE A 173 -7.80 -13.03 13.02
CA ILE A 173 -8.79 -11.95 13.12
C ILE A 173 -8.35 -10.92 14.16
N ASN A 174 -7.95 -11.38 15.35
CA ASN A 174 -7.50 -10.50 16.42
C ASN A 174 -6.26 -9.68 16.02
N SER A 175 -5.25 -10.32 15.43
CA SER A 175 -4.02 -9.64 14.99
C SER A 175 -4.28 -8.62 13.88
N VAL A 176 -5.15 -8.93 12.90
CA VAL A 176 -5.48 -8.00 11.82
C VAL A 176 -6.34 -6.83 12.34
N ASP A 177 -7.27 -7.08 13.25
CA ASP A 177 -8.06 -6.00 13.87
C ASP A 177 -7.19 -5.04 14.70
N GLU A 178 -6.22 -5.56 15.47
CA GLU A 178 -5.26 -4.75 16.20
C GLU A 178 -4.40 -3.90 15.25
N LEU A 179 -3.86 -4.52 14.20
CA LEU A 179 -3.09 -3.87 13.15
C LEU A 179 -3.88 -2.71 12.51
N LEU A 180 -5.15 -2.95 12.15
CA LEU A 180 -6.05 -1.95 11.58
C LEU A 180 -6.32 -0.80 12.56
N ALA A 181 -6.53 -1.09 13.84
CA ALA A 181 -6.75 -0.05 14.86
C ALA A 181 -5.52 0.86 15.01
N ILE A 182 -4.33 0.27 15.00
CA ILE A 182 -3.06 1.00 15.07
C ILE A 182 -2.83 1.84 13.81
N HIS A 183 -3.10 1.27 12.63
CA HIS A 183 -3.02 1.97 11.37
C HIS A 183 -3.94 3.21 11.34
N ALA A 184 -5.19 3.07 11.78
CA ALA A 184 -6.14 4.19 11.86
C ALA A 184 -5.65 5.33 12.78
N LYS A 185 -5.07 4.98 13.93
CA LYS A 185 -4.47 5.96 14.86
C LYS A 185 -3.32 6.73 14.21
N ARG A 186 -2.48 6.04 13.44
CA ARG A 186 -1.33 6.62 12.73
C ARG A 186 -1.76 7.49 11.55
N ALA A 187 -2.71 7.03 10.73
CA ALA A 187 -3.25 7.80 9.62
C ALA A 187 -3.81 9.17 10.06
N GLY A 188 -4.36 9.26 11.29
CA GLY A 188 -4.83 10.51 11.89
C GLY A 188 -3.77 11.38 12.59
N ASN A 189 -2.52 10.93 12.64
CA ASN A 189 -1.42 11.61 13.33
C ASN A 189 -0.56 12.41 12.34
N LEU A 190 -0.47 13.73 12.56
CA LEU A 190 0.33 14.67 11.76
C LEU A 190 1.82 14.31 11.67
N ARG A 191 2.37 13.58 12.64
CA ARG A 191 3.79 13.18 12.66
C ARG A 191 4.06 11.84 11.99
N SER A 192 3.02 11.10 11.60
CA SER A 192 3.21 9.80 10.96
C SER A 192 3.43 9.98 9.47
N SER A 193 4.41 9.24 8.93
CA SER A 193 4.67 9.19 7.48
C SER A 193 3.47 8.66 6.68
N ILE A 194 2.60 7.87 7.30
CA ILE A 194 1.36 7.38 6.69
C ILE A 194 0.37 8.53 6.42
N SER A 195 0.37 9.58 7.24
CA SER A 195 -0.59 10.70 7.14
C SER A 195 -0.18 11.73 6.08
N ILE A 196 1.13 11.95 5.91
CA ILE A 196 1.69 12.97 5.02
C ILE A 196 1.92 12.37 3.63
N GLY A 197 1.08 12.75 2.66
CA GLY A 197 1.36 12.50 1.23
C GLY A 197 1.45 11.02 0.83
N SER A 198 0.85 10.12 1.60
CA SER A 198 0.81 8.69 1.27
C SER A 198 -0.62 8.23 1.06
N SER A 199 -0.86 7.46 0.00
CA SER A 199 -2.12 6.75 -0.21
C SER A 199 -2.42 5.76 0.93
N ASN A 200 -1.40 5.35 1.70
CA ASN A 200 -1.57 4.58 2.93
C ASN A 200 -2.39 5.32 4.00
N THR A 201 -2.66 6.62 3.87
CA THR A 201 -3.61 7.31 4.77
C THR A 201 -5.00 6.67 4.72
N VAL A 202 -5.41 6.09 3.58
CA VAL A 202 -6.75 5.54 3.36
C VAL A 202 -6.78 4.05 3.07
N ILE A 203 -5.62 3.38 3.00
CA ILE A 203 -5.51 1.92 2.85
C ILE A 203 -4.46 1.34 3.80
N CYS A 204 -4.73 0.16 4.32
CA CYS A 204 -3.74 -0.61 5.08
C CYS A 204 -3.18 -1.75 4.22
N ARG A 205 -2.07 -1.49 3.51
CA ARG A 205 -1.45 -2.45 2.59
C ARG A 205 -1.19 -3.81 3.23
N MET A 206 -0.67 -3.86 4.46
CA MET A 206 -0.38 -5.12 5.12
C MET A 206 -1.65 -5.92 5.46
N ALA A 207 -2.70 -5.26 5.96
CA ALA A 207 -3.97 -5.94 6.23
C ALA A 207 -4.59 -6.51 4.95
N ILE A 208 -4.53 -5.76 3.85
CA ILE A 208 -5.00 -6.20 2.52
C ILE A 208 -4.28 -7.48 2.10
N LEU A 209 -2.95 -7.48 2.17
CA LEU A 209 -2.13 -8.62 1.75
C LEU A 209 -2.29 -9.84 2.66
N LEU A 210 -2.46 -9.64 3.98
CA LEU A 210 -2.75 -10.72 4.92
C LEU A 210 -4.12 -11.34 4.67
N CYS A 211 -5.14 -10.53 4.35
CA CYS A 211 -6.46 -11.04 3.97
C CYS A 211 -6.40 -11.87 2.68
N GLU A 212 -5.72 -11.37 1.64
CA GLU A 212 -5.51 -12.12 0.39
C GLU A 212 -4.79 -13.45 0.68
N ALA A 213 -3.68 -13.41 1.41
CA ALA A 213 -2.90 -14.60 1.75
C ALA A 213 -3.70 -15.63 2.57
N ALA A 214 -4.53 -15.16 3.51
CA ALA A 214 -5.41 -16.01 4.31
C ALA A 214 -6.51 -16.65 3.44
N GLN A 215 -7.12 -15.87 2.54
CA GLN A 215 -8.15 -16.35 1.61
C GLN A 215 -7.60 -17.45 0.70
N GLN A 216 -6.39 -17.30 0.15
CA GLN A 216 -5.73 -18.34 -0.66
C GLN A 216 -5.44 -19.63 0.12
N ARG A 217 -5.49 -19.58 1.46
CA ARG A 217 -5.33 -20.72 2.37
C ARG A 217 -6.65 -21.21 2.96
N GLY A 218 -7.79 -20.70 2.47
CA GLY A 218 -9.13 -21.10 2.92
C GLY A 218 -9.62 -20.40 4.20
N MET A 219 -8.91 -19.37 4.68
CA MET A 219 -9.34 -18.53 5.79
C MET A 219 -9.86 -17.18 5.26
N ASP A 220 -11.14 -17.13 4.93
CA ASP A 220 -11.79 -15.86 4.61
C ASP A 220 -12.19 -15.13 5.90
N ILE A 221 -11.44 -14.07 6.22
CA ILE A 221 -11.63 -13.24 7.41
C ILE A 221 -12.21 -11.86 7.11
N THR A 222 -12.33 -11.46 5.84
CA THR A 222 -12.56 -10.05 5.47
C THR A 222 -13.85 -9.48 6.06
N GLU A 223 -14.92 -10.27 6.09
CA GLU A 223 -16.22 -9.89 6.68
C GLU A 223 -16.29 -10.13 8.20
N LYS A 224 -15.28 -10.77 8.79
CA LYS A 224 -15.19 -11.06 10.24
C LYS A 224 -14.46 -9.97 11.02
N LEU A 225 -13.76 -9.05 10.33
CA LEU A 225 -12.95 -7.99 10.94
C LEU A 225 -13.81 -6.84 11.46
N SER A 226 -13.72 -6.57 12.77
CA SER A 226 -14.49 -5.50 13.42
C SER A 226 -13.86 -4.11 13.24
N LYS A 227 -12.57 -4.05 12.87
CA LYS A 227 -11.78 -2.81 12.69
C LYS A 227 -11.50 -2.49 11.23
N ARG A 228 -12.08 -3.21 10.28
CA ARG A 228 -11.98 -2.91 8.85
C ARG A 228 -12.41 -1.48 8.52
N ARG A 229 -13.56 -1.07 9.05
CA ARG A 229 -14.16 0.27 8.87
C ARG A 229 -13.98 1.10 10.13
N GLN A 230 -13.28 2.22 10.03
CA GLN A 230 -12.96 3.06 11.18
C GLN A 230 -13.05 4.55 10.87
N LYS A 231 -13.36 5.33 11.90
CA LYS A 231 -13.28 6.79 11.88
C LYS A 231 -11.86 7.23 12.17
N MET A 232 -11.33 8.10 11.33
CA MET A 232 -10.06 8.78 11.53
C MET A 232 -10.21 10.29 11.32
N ASN A 233 -9.16 11.03 11.65
CA ASN A 233 -9.10 12.47 11.41
C ASN A 233 -8.05 12.76 10.36
N LEU A 234 -8.49 12.96 9.11
CA LEU A 234 -7.62 13.38 8.03
C LEU A 234 -7.06 14.78 8.32
N ARG A 235 -5.84 15.02 7.85
CA ARG A 235 -5.08 16.25 8.04
C ARG A 235 -4.67 16.81 6.69
N LEU A 236 -4.39 18.12 6.66
CA LEU A 236 -3.78 18.78 5.50
C LEU A 236 -2.46 18.10 5.17
N CYS A 237 -2.28 17.65 3.92
CA CYS A 237 -1.00 17.12 3.47
C CYS A 237 0.01 18.20 3.07
N SER A 238 -0.43 19.43 2.79
CA SER A 238 0.44 20.57 2.47
C SER A 238 -0.08 21.84 3.18
N PRO A 239 0.16 22.01 4.50
CA PRO A 239 -0.31 23.20 5.22
C PRO A 239 0.20 24.52 4.63
N ALA A 240 1.42 24.53 4.06
CA ALA A 240 2.02 25.70 3.43
C ALA A 240 1.24 26.23 2.22
N GLU A 241 0.47 25.37 1.53
CA GLU A 241 -0.39 25.77 0.40
C GLU A 241 -1.76 26.33 0.85
N PHE A 242 -2.06 26.25 2.15
CA PHE A 242 -3.30 26.76 2.74
C PHE A 242 -3.01 27.58 4.01
N PRO A 243 -2.29 28.71 3.92
CA PRO A 243 -1.85 29.49 5.09
C PRO A 243 -3.00 30.01 5.94
N ASP A 244 -4.19 30.20 5.35
CA ASP A 244 -5.40 30.65 6.05
C ASP A 244 -6.11 29.54 6.83
N ILE A 245 -5.71 28.28 6.64
CA ILE A 245 -6.27 27.13 7.35
C ILE A 245 -5.33 26.73 8.48
N LYS A 246 -5.85 26.65 9.71
CA LYS A 246 -5.08 26.18 10.87
C LYS A 246 -4.48 24.81 10.59
N GLU A 247 -3.15 24.68 10.66
CA GLU A 247 -2.42 23.43 10.37
C GLU A 247 -2.90 22.24 11.23
N THR A 248 -3.39 22.52 12.44
CA THR A 248 -3.92 21.51 13.36
C THR A 248 -5.38 21.15 13.12
N ILE A 249 -6.01 21.58 12.01
CA ILE A 249 -7.38 21.21 11.68
C ILE A 249 -7.51 19.69 11.49
N LYS A 250 -8.66 19.13 11.87
CA LYS A 250 -9.00 17.72 11.71
C LYS A 250 -10.21 17.64 10.80
N PHE A 251 -10.13 16.80 9.78
CA PHE A 251 -11.26 16.47 8.92
C PHE A 251 -11.72 15.04 9.23
N PRO A 252 -12.81 14.86 9.98
CA PRO A 252 -13.34 13.54 10.27
C PRO A 252 -13.64 12.79 8.97
N LEU A 253 -13.16 11.56 8.87
CA LEU A 253 -13.34 10.69 7.72
C LEU A 253 -13.52 9.26 8.21
N GLU A 254 -14.54 8.58 7.71
CA GLU A 254 -14.70 7.15 7.92
C GLU A 254 -14.22 6.40 6.68
N VAL A 255 -13.37 5.38 6.88
CA VAL A 255 -12.71 4.65 5.80
C VAL A 255 -12.76 3.16 6.07
N ASP A 256 -12.99 2.38 5.02
CA ASP A 256 -12.68 0.97 4.98
C ASP A 256 -11.24 0.79 4.50
N PHE A 257 -10.34 0.43 5.41
CA PHE A 257 -8.91 0.35 5.13
C PHE A 257 -8.50 -0.84 4.24
N LEU A 258 -9.38 -1.81 4.00
CA LEU A 258 -9.11 -2.91 3.08
C LEU A 258 -9.46 -2.55 1.64
N THR A 259 -10.44 -1.69 1.43
CA THR A 259 -10.88 -1.31 0.08
C THR A 259 -10.40 0.07 -0.34
N GLY A 260 -10.08 0.94 0.62
CA GLY A 260 -9.83 2.36 0.39
C GLY A 260 -11.11 3.18 0.23
N GLN A 261 -12.30 2.59 0.41
CA GLN A 261 -13.56 3.31 0.30
C GLN A 261 -13.71 4.31 1.45
N ALA A 262 -13.95 5.59 1.11
CA ALA A 262 -14.23 6.62 2.09
C ALA A 262 -15.73 6.94 2.12
N PHE A 263 -16.29 7.07 3.33
CA PHE A 263 -17.70 7.37 3.56
C PHE A 263 -17.87 8.87 3.79
N LEU A 264 -18.01 9.59 2.68
CA LEU A 264 -18.14 11.05 2.63
C LEU A 264 -19.60 11.43 2.92
N LYS A 265 -19.91 11.73 4.19
CA LYS A 265 -21.21 12.30 4.61
C LYS A 265 -21.16 13.82 4.64
#